data_AF-A0A2A4C3X1-F1
#
_entry.id   AF-A0A2A4C3X1-F1
#
_cell.length_a   1.000
_cell.length_b   1.000
_cell.length_c   1.000
_cell.angle_alpha   90.00
_cell.angle_beta   90.00
_cell.angle_gamma   90.00
#
_symmetry.space_group_name_H-M   'P 1'
#
loop_
_entity.id
_entity.type
_entity.pdbx_description
1 polymer ?
#
loop_
_entity_poly.entity_id
_entity_poly.type
_entity_poly.pdbx_seq_one_letter_code
_entity_poly.pdbx_strand_id
1 'polypeptide(L)' 'MWVSAAVDGMGMCPARLLFVRRALEMGTLVAFLGFQGVRVNGGMRGLLKSRADLPKPRCFQDWLFAELDGRE' A
#
# COMPACT_ATOMS: atom_id res chain seq x y z
N MET A 1 5.02 -4.18 11.53
CA MET A 1 4.80 -4.22 12.98
C MET A 1 3.30 -4.25 13.34
N TRP A 2 2.46 -3.31 12.87
CA TRP A 2 1.02 -3.32 13.23
C TRP A 2 0.16 -4.37 12.51
N VAL A 3 0.44 -4.67 11.24
CA VAL A 3 -0.29 -5.71 10.50
C VAL A 3 -0.12 -7.08 11.15
N SER A 4 1.10 -7.44 11.58
CA SER A 4 1.37 -8.71 12.25
C SER A 4 0.59 -8.84 13.56
N ALA A 5 0.56 -7.79 14.39
CA ALA A 5 -0.23 -7.81 15.62
C ALA A 5 -1.74 -8.01 15.36
N ALA A 6 -2.28 -7.44 14.28
CA ALA A 6 -3.67 -7.69 13.89
C ALA A 6 -3.90 -9.14 13.42
N VAL A 7 -2.93 -9.74 12.71
CA VAL A 7 -2.96 -11.17 12.32
C VAL A 7 -2.92 -12.07 13.56
N ASP A 8 -2.16 -11.69 14.58
CA ASP A 8 -2.06 -12.42 15.85
C ASP A 8 -3.29 -12.21 16.77
N GLY A 9 -4.32 -11.49 16.31
CA GLY A 9 -5.56 -11.28 17.07
C GLY A 9 -5.47 -10.21 18.16
N MET A 10 -4.41 -9.40 18.17
CA MET A 10 -4.17 -8.37 19.20
C MET A 10 -4.92 -7.05 18.95
N GLY A 11 -5.77 -6.98 17.91
CA GLY A 11 -6.62 -5.83 17.64
C GLY A 11 -6.93 -5.59 16.16
N MET A 12 -7.37 -4.37 15.84
CA MET A 12 -7.64 -3.91 14.46
C MET A 12 -6.58 -2.88 14.02
N CYS A 13 -6.26 -2.84 12.72
CA CYS A 13 -5.36 -1.82 12.18
C CYS A 13 -5.89 -1.21 10.88
N PRO A 14 -5.85 0.13 10.73
CA PRO A 14 -5.98 0.75 9.43
C PRO A 14 -4.66 0.53 8.67
N ALA A 15 -4.73 -0.16 7.54
CA ALA A 15 -3.56 -0.45 6.72
C ALA A 15 -3.89 -0.22 5.24
N ARG A 16 -2.87 0.11 4.44
CA ARG A 16 -3.06 0.14 2.98
C ARG A 16 -3.27 -1.28 2.48
N LEU A 17 -4.18 -1.44 1.52
CA LEU A 17 -4.55 -2.74 0.96
C LEU A 17 -3.32 -3.53 0.47
N LEU A 18 -2.35 -2.85 -0.14
CA LEU A 18 -1.08 -3.45 -0.59
C LEU A 18 -0.33 -4.25 0.50
N PHE A 19 -0.44 -3.85 1.78
CA PHE A 19 0.24 -4.55 2.88
C PHE A 19 -0.56 -5.71 3.46
N VAL A 20 -1.88 -5.75 3.28
CA VAL A 20 -2.79 -6.71 3.93
C VAL A 20 -3.49 -7.65 2.95
N ARG A 21 -3.42 -7.41 1.64
CA ARG A 21 -4.12 -8.17 0.59
C ARG A 21 -3.95 -9.68 0.74
N ARG A 22 -2.71 -10.16 0.89
CA ARG A 22 -2.43 -11.60 1.04
C ARG A 22 -3.06 -12.18 2.30
N ALA A 23 -3.02 -11.48 3.42
CA ALA A 23 -3.62 -11.94 4.67
C ALA A 23 -5.16 -11.94 4.61
N LEU A 24 -5.76 -10.99 3.88
CA LEU A 24 -7.19 -11.00 3.58
C LEU A 24 -7.57 -12.17 2.65
N GLU A 25 -6.78 -12.44 1.61
CA GLU A 25 -6.99 -13.58 0.70
C GLU A 25 -6.83 -14.94 1.41
N MET A 26 -5.91 -15.06 2.37
CA MET A 26 -5.73 -16.26 3.19
C MET A 26 -6.75 -16.38 4.33
N GLY A 27 -7.62 -15.37 4.53
CA GLY A 27 -8.60 -15.34 5.61
C GLY A 27 -8.01 -15.15 7.01
N THR A 28 -6.71 -14.80 7.12
CA THR A 28 -6.07 -14.50 8.42
C THR A 28 -6.35 -13.08 8.89
N LEU A 29 -6.83 -12.20 8.00
CA LEU A 29 -7.43 -10.91 8.33
C LEU A 29 -8.82 -10.82 7.71
N VAL A 30 -9.67 -9.99 8.32
CA VAL A 30 -10.99 -9.64 7.80
C VAL A 30 -11.13 -8.13 7.73
N ALA A 31 -11.71 -7.63 6.64
CA ALA A 31 -12.03 -6.21 6.49
C ALA A 31 -13.29 -5.87 7.30
N PHE A 32 -13.11 -5.56 8.59
CA PHE A 32 -14.22 -5.32 9.53
C PHE A 32 -15.22 -4.23 9.08
N LEU A 33 -14.73 -3.16 8.43
CA LEU A 33 -15.56 -2.05 7.93
C LEU A 33 -15.88 -2.18 6.42
N GLY A 34 -15.59 -3.33 5.81
CA GLY A 34 -15.63 -3.51 4.37
C GLY A 34 -14.56 -2.72 3.61
N PHE A 35 -14.53 -2.88 2.28
CA PHE A 35 -13.54 -2.21 1.40
C PHE A 35 -14.01 -0.85 0.88
N GLN A 36 -15.27 -0.49 1.10
CA GLN A 36 -15.92 0.74 0.62
C GLN A 36 -15.78 1.91 1.62
N GLY A 37 -14.98 1.76 2.67
CA GLY A 37 -14.75 2.80 3.68
C GLY A 37 -13.88 3.97 3.19
N VAL A 38 -13.59 4.91 4.09
CA VAL A 38 -12.73 6.08 3.81
C VAL A 38 -11.35 5.63 3.34
N ARG A 39 -11.04 5.88 2.07
CA ARG A 39 -9.71 5.58 1.48
C ARG A 39 -8.79 6.77 1.68
N VAL A 40 -7.73 6.58 2.46
CA VAL A 40 -6.65 7.57 2.61
C VAL A 40 -5.53 7.23 1.63
N ASN A 41 -5.54 7.87 0.47
CA ASN A 41 -4.44 7.81 -0.49
C ASN A 41 -3.35 8.80 -0.09
N GLY A 42 -2.32 8.30 0.60
CA GLY A 42 -1.26 9.12 1.16
C GLY A 42 0.12 8.53 0.94
N GLY A 43 0.56 8.44 -0.31
CA GLY A 43 1.94 8.08 -0.67
C GLY A 43 2.70 9.30 -1.17
N MET A 44 3.59 9.87 -0.36
CA MET A 44 4.47 10.95 -0.83
C MET A 44 5.72 10.36 -1.49
N ARG A 45 6.06 10.86 -2.68
CA ARG A 45 7.37 10.63 -3.30
C ARG A 45 8.39 11.61 -2.74
N GLY A 46 9.38 11.09 -2.03
CA GLY A 46 10.58 11.84 -1.68
C GLY A 46 11.64 11.69 -2.77
N LEU A 47 11.78 12.67 -3.65
CA LEU A 47 12.93 12.78 -4.55
C LEU A 47 13.49 14.20 -4.50
N LEU A 48 14.81 14.32 -4.50
CA LEU A 48 15.46 15.62 -4.60
C LEU A 48 15.11 16.23 -5.96
N LYS A 49 14.60 17.46 -5.99
CA LYS A 49 14.15 18.12 -7.24
C LYS A 49 15.23 18.08 -8.35
N SER A 50 16.50 18.28 -7.98
CA SER A 50 17.63 18.22 -8.92
C SER A 50 17.89 16.84 -9.54
N ARG A 51 17.25 15.78 -9.04
CA ARG A 51 17.35 14.40 -9.54
C ARG A 51 16.05 13.90 -10.14
N ALA A 52 15.03 14.76 -10.25
CA ALA A 52 13.71 14.38 -10.75
C ALA A 52 13.74 13.91 -12.21
N ASP A 53 14.53 14.59 -13.04
CA ASP A 53 14.58 14.35 -14.49
C ASP A 53 15.65 13.35 -14.93
N LEU A 54 16.39 12.76 -13.99
CA LEU A 54 17.33 11.71 -14.34
C LEU A 54 16.57 10.51 -14.93
N PRO A 55 17.06 9.89 -16.02
CA PRO A 55 16.33 8.86 -16.74
C PRO A 55 16.02 7.65 -15.86
N LYS A 56 16.95 7.25 -14.99
CA LYS A 56 16.78 6.08 -14.10
C LYS A 56 15.64 6.25 -13.08
N PRO A 57 15.60 7.29 -12.23
CA PRO A 57 14.49 7.48 -11.30
C PRO A 57 13.17 7.73 -12.02
N ARG A 58 13.17 8.38 -13.18
CA ARG A 58 11.95 8.59 -13.98
C ARG A 58 11.38 7.27 -14.51
N CYS A 59 12.19 6.46 -15.20
CA CYS A 59 11.74 5.15 -15.70
C CYS A 59 11.25 4.24 -14.56
N PHE A 60 11.92 4.25 -13.40
CA PHE A 60 11.48 3.46 -12.25
C PHE A 60 10.13 3.94 -11.72
N GLN A 61 9.88 5.24 -11.69
CA GLN A 61 8.59 5.79 -11.24
C GLN A 61 7.48 5.41 -12.21
N ASP A 62 7.70 5.63 -13.51
CA ASP A 62 6.69 5.35 -14.53
C ASP A 62 6.30 3.86 -14.49
N TRP A 63 7.29 2.97 -14.35
CA TRP A 63 7.06 1.55 -14.14
C TRP A 63 6.31 1.25 -12.82
N LEU A 64 6.75 1.85 -11.70
CA LEU A 64 6.14 1.60 -10.39
C LEU A 64 4.66 2.03 -10.37
N PHE A 65 4.33 3.17 -10.97
CA PHE A 65 2.94 3.63 -11.03
C PHE A 65 2.09 2.76 -11.95
N ALA A 66 2.62 2.33 -13.09
CA ALA A 66 1.92 1.39 -13.96
C ALA A 66 1.61 0.06 -13.24
N GLU A 67 2.56 -0.47 -12.46
CA GLU A 67 2.35 -1.69 -11.67
C GLU A 67 1.37 -1.51 -10.51
N LEU A 68 1.32 -0.32 -9.90
CA LEU A 68 0.39 -0.04 -8.81
C LEU A 68 -1.04 0.17 -9.31
N ASP A 69 -1.23 0.90 -10.42
CA ASP A 69 -2.56 1.14 -11.03
C ASP A 69 -3.23 -0.17 -11.46
N GLY A 70 -2.46 -1.10 -12.03
CA GLY A 70 -2.96 -2.43 -12.41
C GLY A 70 -3.31 -3.37 -11.25
N ARG A 71 -3.10 -2.95 -9.99
CA ARG A 71 -3.27 -3.80 -8.79
C ARG A 71 -4.25 -3.24 -7.75
N GLU A 72 -4.79 -2.03 -7.96
CA GLU A 72 -5.80 -1.40 -7.08
C GLU A 72 -7.24 -1.80 -7.40
#